data_AF-A0A350YXW2-F1
#
_entry.id   AF-A0A350YXW2-F1
#
_cell.length_a   1.000
_cell.length_b   1.000
_cell.length_c   1.000
_cell.angle_alpha   90.00
_cell.angle_beta   90.00
_cell.angle_gamma   90.00
#
_symmetry.space_group_name_H-M   'P 1'
#
loop_
_entity.id
_entity.type
_entity.pdbx_description
1 polymer ?
#
loop_
_entity_poly.entity_id
_entity_poly.type
_entity_poly.pdbx_seq_one_letter_code
_entity_poly.pdbx_strand_id
1 'polypeptide(L)'
;MPQTIEAINHASAAGVPIVFAINKIDKPTANPEKIKEALANMNYLVEEWGGKYQSQDISAKQGLNVSELLEKVLLEAEMLDLKANPDKRATGTIIESTLDRGRGYVATVLVQSGTLKVGDIVLAGQNYGHVKAMFNERNSKIDIAGPAAPAIILGLDGAPQAGDKFHVFENEREARQIANKREQLAREQGLRTQKHITLDEIGRRIAIGNFQELNLIVKGDVDGSVEALSDSLIKLSTEEIQVNVIHKAVGQISESDIMLASASEAIVVGFQVRPSVNARKLAEKEQIDIRLYSIIYDAINEIKAAMQGMLSPEIKEEIVGTAEVLESFKITKVGTVAGCIVRDGKISRNLKVRVIRDGIVIYTGNLGSLKRFKEDIREVKNGYECGLNIENFNDIKVGDYIESFQEVEVAKQL
;
A
#
# COMPACT_ATOMS: atom_id res chain seq x y z
N MET A 1 -10.75 -1.21 -18.32
CA MET A 1 -9.68 -1.12 -17.30
C MET A 1 -10.18 -1.81 -16.03
N PRO A 2 -9.32 -2.43 -15.20
CA PRO A 2 -9.76 -3.09 -13.97
C PRO A 2 -10.59 -2.20 -13.06
N GLN A 3 -10.19 -0.93 -12.88
CA GLN A 3 -10.92 0.04 -12.06
C GLN A 3 -12.32 0.35 -12.61
N THR A 4 -12.50 0.34 -13.94
CA THR A 4 -13.82 0.53 -14.56
C THR A 4 -14.75 -0.64 -14.26
N ILE A 5 -14.23 -1.87 -14.31
CA ILE A 5 -15.00 -3.08 -14.01
C ILE A 5 -15.42 -3.09 -12.54
N GLU A 6 -14.52 -2.69 -11.65
CA GLU A 6 -14.80 -2.53 -10.22
C GLU A 6 -15.92 -1.51 -9.97
N ALA A 7 -15.85 -0.32 -10.59
CA ALA A 7 -16.90 0.70 -10.48
C ALA A 7 -18.27 0.21 -10.99
N ILE A 8 -18.30 -0.49 -12.11
CA ILE A 8 -19.52 -1.10 -12.66
C ILE A 8 -20.09 -2.15 -11.69
N ASN A 9 -19.23 -2.99 -11.13
CA ASN A 9 -19.64 -4.00 -10.15
C ASN A 9 -20.23 -3.36 -8.89
N HIS A 10 -19.66 -2.26 -8.38
CA HIS A 10 -20.23 -1.52 -7.25
C HIS A 10 -21.62 -0.98 -7.55
N ALA A 11 -21.81 -0.34 -8.71
CA ALA A 11 -23.11 0.18 -9.12
C ALA A 11 -24.15 -0.94 -9.29
N SER A 12 -23.74 -2.04 -9.92
CA SER A 12 -24.60 -3.23 -10.12
C SER A 12 -25.00 -3.88 -8.80
N ALA A 13 -24.06 -4.05 -7.87
CA ALA A 13 -24.31 -4.64 -6.55
C ALA A 13 -25.19 -3.74 -5.67
N ALA A 14 -25.07 -2.42 -5.81
CA ALA A 14 -25.95 -1.46 -5.13
C ALA A 14 -27.35 -1.37 -5.75
N GLY A 15 -27.57 -1.97 -6.93
CA GLY A 15 -28.84 -1.94 -7.63
C GLY A 15 -29.23 -0.54 -8.11
N VAL A 16 -28.25 0.34 -8.35
CA VAL A 16 -28.50 1.70 -8.84
C VAL A 16 -28.58 1.74 -10.36
N PRO A 17 -29.43 2.61 -10.95
CA PRO A 17 -29.46 2.81 -12.39
C PRO A 17 -28.13 3.39 -12.89
N ILE A 18 -27.73 3.00 -14.11
CA ILE A 18 -26.42 3.32 -14.68
C ILE A 18 -26.62 4.02 -16.02
N VAL A 19 -26.02 5.21 -16.16
CA VAL A 19 -25.91 5.95 -17.42
C VAL A 19 -24.43 6.00 -17.82
N PHE A 20 -24.09 5.53 -19.01
CA PHE A 20 -22.71 5.50 -19.50
C PHE A 20 -22.37 6.77 -20.28
N ALA A 21 -21.28 7.44 -19.91
CA ALA A 21 -20.72 8.55 -20.68
C ALA A 21 -19.43 8.13 -21.40
N ILE A 22 -19.47 8.03 -22.73
CA ILE A 22 -18.31 7.66 -23.55
C ILE A 22 -17.54 8.94 -23.89
N ASN A 23 -16.44 9.16 -23.18
CA ASN A 23 -15.68 10.41 -23.26
C ASN A 23 -14.59 10.39 -24.35
N LYS A 24 -14.09 11.58 -24.71
CA LYS A 24 -12.98 11.87 -25.64
C LYS A 24 -13.32 11.67 -27.13
N ILE A 25 -14.58 11.86 -27.51
CA ILE A 25 -14.99 11.79 -28.93
C ILE A 25 -14.36 12.87 -29.81
N ASP A 26 -13.77 13.90 -29.20
CA ASP A 26 -12.98 14.94 -29.90
C ASP A 26 -11.68 14.39 -30.52
N LYS A 27 -11.22 13.20 -30.11
CA LYS A 27 -9.98 12.63 -30.64
C LYS A 27 -10.26 11.84 -31.92
N PRO A 28 -9.42 11.98 -32.97
CA PRO A 28 -9.60 11.25 -34.22
C PRO A 28 -9.42 9.73 -34.07
N THR A 29 -8.74 9.27 -33.00
CA THR A 29 -8.56 7.86 -32.68
C THR A 29 -9.63 7.29 -31.74
N ALA A 30 -10.58 8.12 -31.29
CA ALA A 30 -11.66 7.66 -30.45
C ALA A 30 -12.62 6.79 -31.25
N ASN A 31 -13.04 5.67 -30.66
CA ASN A 31 -14.01 4.76 -31.24
C ASN A 31 -15.04 4.39 -30.17
N PRO A 32 -16.17 5.13 -30.10
CA PRO A 32 -17.25 4.86 -29.15
C PRO A 32 -17.88 3.48 -29.33
N GLU A 33 -18.03 3.01 -30.58
CA GLU A 33 -18.62 1.70 -30.89
C GLU A 33 -17.84 0.56 -30.24
N LYS A 34 -16.51 0.63 -30.24
CA LYS A 34 -15.68 -0.37 -29.55
C LYS A 34 -15.92 -0.42 -28.04
N ILE A 35 -16.28 0.71 -27.42
CA ILE A 35 -16.61 0.77 -25.99
C ILE A 35 -18.00 0.16 -25.75
N LYS A 36 -18.98 0.46 -26.61
CA LYS A 36 -20.32 -0.16 -26.56
C LYS A 36 -20.25 -1.67 -26.73
N GLU A 37 -19.43 -2.17 -27.66
CA GLU A 37 -19.17 -3.60 -27.84
C GLU A 37 -18.56 -4.24 -26.58
N ALA A 38 -17.57 -3.59 -25.96
CA ALA A 38 -16.97 -4.07 -24.73
C ALA A 38 -17.97 -4.11 -23.56
N LEU A 39 -18.87 -3.12 -23.45
CA LEU A 39 -19.95 -3.10 -22.47
C LEU A 39 -20.95 -4.23 -22.72
N ALA A 40 -21.35 -4.46 -23.98
CA ALA A 40 -22.22 -5.56 -24.36
C ALA A 40 -21.63 -6.93 -23.98
N ASN A 41 -20.32 -7.12 -24.19
CA ASN A 41 -19.60 -8.33 -23.76
C ASN A 41 -19.58 -8.51 -22.23
N MET A 42 -19.75 -7.43 -21.47
CA MET A 42 -19.91 -7.45 -20.00
C MET A 42 -21.38 -7.59 -19.56
N ASN A 43 -22.31 -7.87 -20.49
CA ASN A 43 -23.76 -7.89 -20.29
C ASN A 43 -24.40 -6.52 -19.96
N TYR A 44 -23.72 -5.43 -20.31
CA TYR A 44 -24.23 -4.06 -20.23
C TYR A 44 -24.62 -3.56 -21.62
N LEU A 45 -25.74 -4.08 -22.15
CA LEU A 45 -26.25 -3.69 -23.47
C LEU A 45 -26.85 -2.28 -23.43
N VAL A 46 -26.39 -1.41 -24.32
CA VAL A 46 -26.86 -0.02 -24.43
C VAL A 46 -28.15 0.09 -25.24
N GLU A 47 -28.95 1.14 -25.00
CA GLU A 47 -30.25 1.36 -25.64
C GLU A 47 -30.21 1.37 -27.17
N GLU A 48 -29.16 1.94 -27.78
CA GLU A 48 -29.00 1.98 -29.24
C GLU A 48 -28.98 0.58 -29.87
N TRP A 49 -28.61 -0.43 -29.09
CA TRP A 49 -28.55 -1.84 -29.52
C TRP A 49 -29.73 -2.65 -28.94
N GLY A 50 -30.79 -1.99 -28.49
CA GLY A 50 -31.97 -2.62 -27.88
C GLY A 50 -31.77 -3.05 -26.43
N GLY A 51 -30.76 -2.50 -25.75
CA GLY A 51 -30.49 -2.75 -24.34
C GLY A 51 -31.27 -1.85 -23.39
N LYS A 52 -30.94 -1.93 -22.10
CA LYS A 52 -31.59 -1.17 -21.02
C LYS A 52 -30.78 0.02 -20.51
N TYR A 53 -29.50 0.11 -20.88
CA TYR A 53 -28.59 1.10 -20.32
C TYR A 53 -28.46 2.30 -21.25
N GLN A 54 -28.74 3.50 -20.74
CA GLN A 54 -28.53 4.73 -21.49
C GLN A 54 -27.04 4.96 -21.71
N SER A 55 -26.65 5.43 -22.89
CA SER A 55 -25.28 5.85 -23.18
C SER A 55 -25.25 7.18 -23.93
N GLN A 56 -24.26 8.04 -23.64
CA GLN A 56 -24.03 9.28 -24.36
C GLN A 56 -22.56 9.48 -24.71
N ASP A 57 -22.31 9.81 -25.97
CA ASP A 57 -21.00 10.16 -26.49
C ASP A 57 -20.71 11.63 -26.21
N ILE A 58 -19.62 11.93 -25.47
CA ILE A 58 -19.28 13.28 -25.01
C ILE A 58 -17.79 13.64 -25.22
N SER A 59 -17.50 14.95 -25.26
CA SER A 59 -16.14 15.46 -25.01
C SER A 59 -16.14 16.33 -23.76
N ALA A 60 -15.61 15.79 -22.65
CA ALA A 60 -15.50 16.55 -21.41
C ALA A 60 -14.53 17.74 -21.50
N LYS A 61 -13.60 17.73 -22.46
CA LYS A 61 -12.64 18.83 -22.65
C LYS A 61 -13.24 20.00 -23.45
N GLN A 62 -14.00 19.69 -24.49
CA GLN A 62 -14.63 20.71 -25.33
C GLN A 62 -16.06 21.06 -24.87
N GLY A 63 -16.64 20.27 -23.97
CA GLY A 63 -18.02 20.41 -23.51
C GLY A 63 -19.06 19.89 -24.50
N LEU A 64 -18.65 19.11 -25.51
CA LEU A 64 -19.57 18.57 -26.52
C LEU A 64 -20.50 17.52 -25.92
N ASN A 65 -21.79 17.63 -26.26
CA ASN A 65 -22.87 16.71 -25.87
C ASN A 65 -23.08 16.52 -24.35
N VAL A 66 -22.50 17.40 -23.52
CA VAL A 66 -22.70 17.34 -22.06
C VAL A 66 -24.14 17.67 -21.69
N SER A 67 -24.80 18.57 -22.44
CA SER A 67 -26.23 18.85 -22.27
C SER A 67 -27.12 17.63 -22.54
N GLU A 68 -26.80 16.85 -23.57
CA GLU A 68 -27.53 15.61 -23.90
C GLU A 68 -27.34 14.54 -22.81
N LEU A 69 -26.14 14.45 -22.23
CA LEU A 69 -25.89 13.59 -21.07
C LEU A 69 -26.73 14.03 -19.87
N LEU A 70 -26.83 15.33 -19.61
CA LEU A 70 -27.65 15.86 -18.53
C LEU A 70 -29.14 15.54 -18.73
N GLU A 71 -29.66 15.69 -19.95
CA GLU A 71 -31.04 15.32 -20.28
C GLU A 71 -31.32 13.84 -20.00
N LYS A 72 -30.41 12.94 -20.38
CA LYS A 72 -30.50 11.51 -20.09
C LYS A 72 -30.52 11.19 -18.59
N VAL A 73 -29.67 11.85 -17.81
CA VAL A 73 -29.66 11.71 -16.34
C VAL A 73 -30.96 12.22 -15.71
N LEU A 74 -31.49 13.35 -16.21
CA LEU A 74 -32.78 13.88 -15.74
C LEU A 74 -33.94 12.96 -16.08
N LEU A 75 -33.96 12.39 -17.29
CA LEU A 75 -34.97 11.43 -17.73
C LEU A 75 -34.98 10.18 -16.83
N GLU A 76 -33.80 9.62 -16.53
CA GLU A 76 -33.69 8.49 -15.62
C GLU A 76 -34.21 8.82 -14.21
N ALA A 77 -33.91 10.03 -13.70
CA ALA A 77 -34.40 10.48 -12.41
C ALA A 77 -35.93 10.66 -12.38
N GLU A 78 -36.53 11.14 -13.48
CA GLU A 78 -37.98 11.28 -13.62
C GLU A 78 -38.67 9.91 -13.66
N MET A 79 -38.10 8.93 -14.34
CA MET A 79 -38.62 7.55 -14.39
C MET A 79 -38.62 6.88 -13.01
N LEU A 80 -37.70 7.23 -12.12
CA LEU A 80 -37.61 6.69 -10.76
C LEU A 80 -38.62 7.32 -9.77
N ASP A 81 -39.28 8.43 -10.13
CA ASP A 81 -40.22 9.18 -9.28
C ASP A 81 -39.65 9.44 -7.86
N LEU A 82 -38.43 9.97 -7.81
CA LEU A 82 -37.68 10.16 -6.57
C LEU A 82 -38.41 11.13 -5.63
N LYS A 83 -38.74 10.66 -4.43
CA LYS A 83 -39.48 11.41 -3.40
C LYS A 83 -38.72 11.48 -2.09
N ALA A 84 -38.77 12.64 -1.44
CA ALA A 84 -38.27 12.84 -0.09
C ALA A 84 -39.24 13.69 0.73
N ASN A 85 -39.38 13.37 2.02
CA ASN A 85 -40.19 14.15 2.95
C ASN A 85 -39.31 15.16 3.68
N PRO A 86 -39.45 16.48 3.46
CA PRO A 86 -38.68 17.51 4.15
C PRO A 86 -39.18 17.80 5.59
N ASP A 87 -40.42 17.43 5.93
CA ASP A 87 -41.10 17.81 7.17
C ASP A 87 -40.77 16.90 8.37
N LYS A 88 -39.74 16.07 8.25
CA LYS A 88 -39.25 15.21 9.33
C LYS A 88 -37.82 15.59 9.71
N ARG A 89 -37.34 14.98 10.79
CA ARG A 89 -35.94 15.14 11.23
C ARG A 89 -34.98 14.65 10.17
N ALA A 90 -33.86 15.35 10.03
CA ALA A 90 -32.89 15.03 8.99
C ALA A 90 -32.23 13.68 9.23
N THR A 91 -32.10 12.93 8.15
CA THR A 91 -31.30 11.71 8.07
C THR A 91 -30.51 11.75 6.78
N GLY A 92 -29.29 11.25 6.81
CA GLY A 92 -28.46 11.21 5.62
C GLY A 92 -27.17 10.47 5.86
N THR A 93 -26.18 10.76 5.01
CA THR A 93 -24.88 10.07 5.03
C THR A 93 -23.74 11.08 5.09
N ILE A 94 -22.69 10.75 5.83
CA ILE A 94 -21.43 11.48 5.84
C ILE A 94 -20.68 11.20 4.53
N ILE A 95 -20.35 12.24 3.78
CA ILE A 95 -19.53 12.13 2.57
C ILE A 95 -18.05 12.08 2.98
N GLU A 96 -17.62 13.03 3.79
CA GLU A 96 -16.24 13.19 4.23
C GLU A 96 -16.18 13.97 5.54
N SER A 97 -15.09 13.77 6.28
CA SER A 97 -14.81 14.48 7.53
C SER A 97 -13.38 14.99 7.56
N THR A 98 -13.19 16.17 8.12
CA THR A 98 -11.91 16.86 8.26
C THR A 98 -11.79 17.53 9.63
N LEU A 99 -10.57 17.88 10.03
CA LEU A 99 -10.31 18.71 11.20
C LEU A 99 -9.79 20.07 10.76
N ASP A 100 -10.59 21.13 10.96
CA ASP A 100 -10.20 22.50 10.65
C ASP A 100 -9.68 23.23 11.90
N ARG A 101 -8.55 23.92 11.74
CA ARG A 101 -7.86 24.60 12.83
C ARG A 101 -8.65 25.83 13.26
N GLY A 102 -9.28 25.73 14.43
CA GLY A 102 -10.06 26.80 15.05
C GLY A 102 -11.56 26.65 14.88
N ARG A 103 -12.03 25.82 13.93
CA ARG A 103 -13.46 25.47 13.78
C ARG A 103 -13.80 24.11 14.38
N GLY A 104 -12.81 23.25 14.59
CA GLY A 104 -12.99 21.89 15.10
C GLY A 104 -13.29 20.90 13.97
N TYR A 105 -13.97 19.80 14.30
CA TYR A 105 -14.35 18.81 13.30
C TYR A 105 -15.43 19.35 12.36
N VAL A 106 -15.19 19.13 11.07
CA VAL A 106 -16.06 19.53 9.98
C VAL A 106 -16.46 18.26 9.23
N ALA A 107 -17.74 18.09 8.95
CA ALA A 107 -18.22 16.97 8.16
C ALA A 107 -19.07 17.47 7.00
N THR A 108 -18.78 16.99 5.78
CA THR A 108 -19.65 17.18 4.62
C THR A 108 -20.70 16.07 4.64
N VAL A 109 -21.96 16.43 4.68
CA VAL A 109 -23.09 15.50 4.78
C VAL A 109 -24.01 15.64 3.59
N LEU A 110 -24.61 14.54 3.15
CA LEU A 110 -25.70 14.54 2.17
C LEU A 110 -27.01 14.25 2.89
N VAL A 111 -27.91 15.24 2.95
CA VAL A 111 -29.24 15.06 3.54
C VAL A 111 -30.09 14.23 2.58
N GLN A 112 -30.54 13.05 3.01
CA GLN A 112 -31.38 12.18 2.18
C GLN A 112 -32.86 12.38 2.46
N SER A 113 -33.21 12.77 3.68
CA SER A 113 -34.60 12.91 4.10
C SER A 113 -34.69 13.87 5.28
N GLY A 114 -35.82 14.56 5.41
CA GLY A 114 -36.00 15.60 6.41
C GLY A 114 -35.21 16.88 6.09
N THR A 115 -35.23 17.80 7.05
CA THR A 115 -34.58 19.09 6.93
C THR A 115 -33.61 19.29 8.08
N LEU A 116 -32.34 19.51 7.77
CA LEU A 116 -31.28 19.77 8.74
C LEU A 116 -31.20 21.27 9.02
N LYS A 117 -31.07 21.65 10.30
CA LYS A 117 -31.04 23.04 10.75
C LYS A 117 -29.87 23.31 11.67
N VAL A 118 -29.43 24.56 11.74
CA VAL A 118 -28.46 25.01 12.76
C VAL A 118 -29.11 24.85 14.14
N GLY A 119 -28.37 24.26 15.07
CA GLY A 119 -28.84 23.90 16.42
C GLY A 119 -29.35 22.47 16.55
N ASP A 120 -29.52 21.73 15.45
CA ASP A 120 -29.90 20.32 15.51
C ASP A 120 -28.81 19.47 16.16
N ILE A 121 -29.24 18.42 16.86
CA ILE A 121 -28.35 17.45 17.50
C ILE A 121 -28.16 16.30 16.53
N VAL A 122 -26.94 16.17 16.01
CA VAL A 122 -26.58 15.15 15.03
C VAL A 122 -25.78 14.04 15.73
N LEU A 123 -26.14 12.80 15.43
CA LEU A 123 -25.36 11.61 15.75
C LEU A 123 -24.91 10.95 14.45
N ALA A 124 -23.61 10.77 14.26
CA ALA A 124 -23.00 10.12 13.10
C ALA A 124 -21.96 9.10 13.59
N GLY A 125 -22.21 7.81 13.32
CA GLY A 125 -21.36 6.73 13.82
C GLY A 125 -21.31 6.73 15.36
N GLN A 126 -20.12 6.98 15.91
CA GLN A 126 -19.85 7.08 17.35
C GLN A 126 -19.80 8.53 17.85
N ASN A 127 -19.82 9.50 16.94
CA ASN A 127 -19.64 10.92 17.25
C ASN A 127 -21.00 11.62 17.28
N TYR A 128 -21.15 12.61 18.16
CA TYR A 128 -22.37 13.41 18.25
C TYR A 128 -22.05 14.87 18.53
N GLY A 129 -23.00 15.75 18.28
CA GLY A 129 -22.84 17.15 18.61
C GLY A 129 -23.97 18.03 18.11
N HIS A 130 -23.93 19.28 18.53
CA HIS A 130 -24.83 20.33 18.05
C HIS A 130 -24.26 20.96 16.80
N VAL A 131 -25.10 21.13 15.77
CA VAL A 131 -24.74 21.87 14.57
C VAL A 131 -24.58 23.35 14.92
N LYS A 132 -23.34 23.81 15.06
CA LYS A 132 -23.01 25.21 15.41
C LYS A 132 -23.15 26.15 14.21
N ALA A 133 -22.83 25.66 13.03
CA ALA A 133 -22.95 26.38 11.77
C ALA A 133 -23.00 25.39 10.61
N MET A 134 -23.63 25.81 9.52
CA MET A 134 -23.68 25.07 8.26
C MET A 134 -23.26 25.94 7.07
N PHE A 135 -22.67 25.29 6.06
CA PHE A 135 -22.30 25.91 4.80
C PHE A 135 -22.72 25.02 3.63
N ASN A 136 -22.97 25.62 2.47
CA ASN A 136 -23.22 24.87 1.23
C ASN A 136 -21.91 24.51 0.51
N GLU A 137 -22.02 23.86 -0.65
CA GLU A 137 -20.88 23.45 -1.50
C GLU A 137 -20.01 24.61 -2.00
N ARG A 138 -20.50 25.85 -1.89
CA ARG A 138 -19.78 27.08 -2.25
C ARG A 138 -19.23 27.82 -1.03
N ASN A 139 -19.15 27.16 0.12
CA ASN A 139 -18.74 27.75 1.41
C ASN A 139 -19.59 28.96 1.83
N SER A 140 -20.80 29.11 1.31
CA SER A 140 -21.75 30.15 1.75
C SER A 140 -22.51 29.63 2.95
N LYS A 141 -22.65 30.47 3.99
CA LYS A 141 -23.36 30.11 5.20
C LYS A 141 -24.84 29.86 4.90
N ILE A 142 -25.38 28.77 5.43
CA ILE A 142 -26.79 28.40 5.32
C ILE A 142 -27.35 28.05 6.71
N ASP A 143 -28.64 28.28 6.91
CA ASP A 143 -29.32 27.94 8.17
C ASP A 143 -30.13 26.64 8.07
N ILE A 144 -30.44 26.21 6.83
CA ILE A 144 -31.30 25.08 6.52
C ILE A 144 -30.72 24.30 5.34
N ALA A 145 -30.70 22.97 5.43
CA ALA A 145 -30.39 22.07 4.33
C ALA A 145 -31.51 21.02 4.17
N GLY A 146 -32.20 21.04 3.02
CA GLY A 146 -33.28 20.11 2.70
C GLY A 146 -32.79 18.79 2.08
N PRO A 147 -33.70 17.89 1.68
CA PRO A 147 -33.32 16.65 1.00
C PRO A 147 -32.54 16.90 -0.29
N ALA A 148 -31.61 15.98 -0.61
CA ALA A 148 -30.66 16.04 -1.72
C ALA A 148 -29.65 17.21 -1.68
N ALA A 149 -29.64 18.02 -0.62
CA ALA A 149 -28.66 19.09 -0.45
C ALA A 149 -27.41 18.58 0.30
N PRO A 150 -26.20 18.82 -0.22
CA PRO A 150 -24.98 18.69 0.55
C PRO A 150 -24.84 19.86 1.52
N ALA A 151 -24.40 19.59 2.75
CA ALA A 151 -24.13 20.61 3.75
C ALA A 151 -22.84 20.29 4.50
N ILE A 152 -22.03 21.30 4.75
CA ILE A 152 -20.85 21.22 5.59
C ILE A 152 -21.27 21.62 7.00
N ILE A 153 -21.19 20.69 7.95
CA ILE A 153 -21.59 20.91 9.34
C ILE A 153 -20.38 21.07 10.26
N LEU A 154 -20.52 21.95 11.25
CA LEU A 154 -19.55 22.17 12.31
C LEU A 154 -20.17 21.84 13.68
N GLY A 155 -19.39 21.24 14.57
CA GLY A 155 -19.76 21.09 15.99
C GLY A 155 -19.89 19.66 16.51
N LEU A 156 -19.48 18.66 15.72
CA LEU A 156 -19.29 17.30 16.19
C LEU A 156 -18.07 17.22 17.13
N ASP A 157 -18.10 16.27 18.05
CA ASP A 157 -17.03 15.99 19.02
C ASP A 157 -15.87 15.15 18.45
N GLY A 158 -16.08 14.53 17.30
CA GLY A 158 -15.08 13.75 16.56
C GLY A 158 -15.31 13.81 15.04
N ALA A 159 -14.39 13.22 14.28
CA ALA A 159 -14.55 13.01 12.84
C ALA A 159 -15.34 11.71 12.59
N PRO A 160 -16.60 11.76 12.12
CA PRO A 160 -17.33 10.55 11.73
C PRO A 160 -16.74 9.95 10.46
N GLN A 161 -16.95 8.66 10.24
CA GLN A 161 -16.36 7.97 9.10
C GLN A 161 -17.12 8.27 7.82
N ALA A 162 -16.41 8.28 6.69
CA ALA A 162 -17.07 8.38 5.38
C ALA A 162 -18.05 7.21 5.20
N GLY A 163 -19.28 7.50 4.78
CA GLY A 163 -20.35 6.51 4.64
C GLY A 163 -21.18 6.24 5.89
N ASP A 164 -20.81 6.81 7.05
CA ASP A 164 -21.66 6.73 8.24
C ASP A 164 -23.02 7.38 8.01
N LYS A 165 -24.08 6.74 8.51
CA LYS A 165 -25.42 7.35 8.54
C LYS A 165 -25.50 8.32 9.70
N PHE A 166 -26.03 9.51 9.43
CA PHE A 166 -26.34 10.48 10.47
C PHE A 166 -27.84 10.59 10.70
N HIS A 167 -28.22 10.88 11.94
CA HIS A 167 -29.59 11.10 12.37
C HIS A 167 -29.68 12.32 13.28
N VAL A 168 -30.73 13.12 13.10
CA VAL A 168 -31.06 14.23 14.00
C VAL A 168 -31.95 13.76 15.14
N PHE A 169 -31.57 14.12 16.36
CA PHE A 169 -32.28 13.81 17.61
C PHE A 169 -32.85 15.08 18.26
N GLU A 170 -33.87 14.90 19.09
CA GLU A 170 -34.42 16.00 19.91
C GLU A 170 -33.62 16.22 21.19
N ASN A 171 -33.04 15.16 21.74
CA ASN A 171 -32.42 15.18 23.04
C ASN A 171 -30.96 14.73 22.96
N GLU A 172 -30.06 15.59 23.45
CA GLU A 172 -28.62 15.32 23.48
C GLU A 172 -28.30 14.09 24.32
N ARG A 173 -29.05 13.88 25.40
CA ARG A 173 -28.84 12.75 26.30
C ARG A 173 -29.02 11.42 25.58
N GLU A 174 -30.00 11.33 24.69
CA GLU A 174 -30.27 10.12 23.91
C GLU A 174 -29.16 9.86 22.89
N ALA A 175 -28.78 10.89 22.12
CA ALA A 175 -27.67 10.81 21.17
C ALA A 175 -26.36 10.37 21.87
N ARG A 176 -26.04 10.97 23.01
CA ARG A 176 -24.86 10.63 23.82
C ARG A 176 -24.87 9.20 24.34
N GLN A 177 -26.03 8.70 24.79
CA GLN A 177 -26.14 7.32 25.27
C GLN A 177 -25.88 6.31 24.14
N ILE A 178 -26.40 6.58 22.94
CA ILE A 178 -26.20 5.74 21.76
C ILE A 178 -24.74 5.80 21.31
N ALA A 179 -24.15 7.00 21.25
CA ALA A 179 -22.73 7.22 20.93
C ALA A 179 -21.81 6.41 21.85
N ASN A 180 -21.94 6.57 23.17
CA ASN A 180 -21.13 5.85 24.16
C ASN A 180 -21.27 4.33 24.04
N LYS A 181 -22.50 3.84 23.78
CA LYS A 181 -22.74 2.41 23.59
C LYS A 181 -22.04 1.89 22.33
N ARG A 182 -22.07 2.64 21.24
CA ARG A 182 -21.35 2.30 19.99
C ARG A 182 -19.84 2.34 20.17
N GLU A 183 -19.32 3.34 20.90
CA GLU A 183 -17.90 3.44 21.22
C GLU A 183 -17.42 2.23 22.05
N GLN A 184 -18.19 1.85 23.08
CA GLN A 184 -17.88 0.68 23.89
C GLN A 184 -17.86 -0.60 23.03
N LEU A 185 -18.88 -0.81 22.19
CA LEU A 185 -18.95 -1.96 21.30
C LEU A 185 -17.78 -2.00 20.30
N ALA A 186 -17.41 -0.85 19.74
CA ALA A 186 -16.27 -0.76 18.83
C ALA A 186 -14.95 -1.07 19.53
N ARG A 187 -14.78 -0.60 20.79
CA ARG A 187 -13.61 -0.91 21.61
C ARG A 187 -13.52 -2.39 21.94
N GLU A 188 -14.64 -3.02 22.30
CA GLU A 188 -14.70 -4.47 22.55
C GLU A 188 -14.41 -5.29 21.28
N GLN A 189 -14.92 -4.86 20.12
CA GLN A 189 -14.61 -5.49 18.85
C GLN A 189 -13.15 -5.33 18.46
N GLY A 190 -12.57 -4.13 18.64
CA GLY A 190 -11.15 -3.86 18.40
C GLY A 190 -10.23 -4.73 19.25
N LEU A 191 -10.57 -4.94 20.52
CA LEU A 191 -9.84 -5.84 21.41
C LEU A 191 -9.96 -7.32 20.97
N ARG A 192 -11.06 -7.71 20.32
CA ARG A 192 -11.25 -9.08 19.81
C ARG A 192 -10.58 -9.32 18.45
N THR A 193 -10.48 -8.29 17.61
CA THR A 193 -9.81 -8.36 16.30
C THR A 193 -8.31 -8.20 16.38
N GLN A 194 -7.77 -7.69 17.50
CA GLN A 194 -6.38 -7.94 17.87
C GLN A 194 -6.21 -9.45 18.04
N LYS A 195 -5.76 -10.12 16.97
CA LYS A 195 -5.31 -11.50 17.04
C LYS A 195 -4.29 -11.57 18.16
N HIS A 196 -4.63 -12.26 19.25
CA HIS A 196 -3.63 -12.66 20.22
C HIS A 196 -2.58 -13.43 19.44
N ILE A 197 -1.36 -12.89 19.37
CA ILE A 197 -0.23 -13.57 18.75
C ILE A 197 -0.12 -14.91 19.47
N THR A 198 -0.46 -15.98 18.76
CA THR A 198 -0.44 -17.32 19.36
C THR A 198 1.00 -17.74 19.60
N LEU A 199 1.23 -18.64 20.56
CA LEU A 199 2.57 -19.20 20.77
C LEU A 199 3.13 -19.85 19.50
N ASP A 200 2.26 -20.40 18.64
CA ASP A 200 2.65 -20.96 17.34
C ASP A 200 3.08 -19.88 16.35
N GLU A 201 2.42 -18.73 16.36
CA GLU A 201 2.76 -17.57 15.51
C GLU A 201 4.05 -16.90 15.99
N ILE A 202 4.27 -16.81 17.31
CA ILE A 202 5.56 -16.43 17.90
C ILE A 202 6.65 -17.43 17.51
N GLY A 203 6.36 -18.74 17.61
CA GLY A 203 7.29 -19.80 17.22
C GLY A 203 7.65 -19.75 15.74
N ARG A 204 6.68 -19.47 14.86
CA ARG A 204 6.92 -19.26 13.43
C ARG A 204 7.77 -18.01 13.16
N ARG A 205 7.48 -16.89 13.84
CA ARG A 205 8.28 -15.65 13.74
C ARG A 205 9.71 -15.85 14.19
N ILE A 206 9.93 -16.58 15.30
CA ILE A 206 11.26 -16.93 15.81
C ILE A 206 11.99 -17.88 14.84
N ALA A 207 11.28 -18.85 14.25
CA ALA A 207 11.85 -19.80 13.29
C ALA A 207 12.28 -19.13 11.97
N ILE A 208 11.59 -18.07 11.53
CA ILE A 208 11.95 -17.30 10.33
C ILE A 208 13.24 -16.48 10.56
N GLY A 209 13.64 -16.22 11.81
CA GLY A 209 14.93 -15.61 12.18
C GLY A 209 15.08 -14.11 11.84
N ASN A 210 14.45 -13.65 10.75
CA ASN A 210 14.57 -12.30 10.19
C ASN A 210 13.22 -11.57 10.04
N PHE A 211 12.25 -11.86 10.92
CA PHE A 211 10.97 -11.16 10.92
C PHE A 211 11.13 -9.74 11.48
N GLN A 212 10.69 -8.73 10.73
CA GLN A 212 10.76 -7.33 11.12
C GLN A 212 9.37 -6.68 11.09
N GLU A 213 9.18 -5.68 11.96
CA GLU A 213 7.94 -4.89 12.00
C GLU A 213 8.25 -3.45 11.62
N LEU A 214 7.42 -2.88 10.74
CA LEU A 214 7.46 -1.47 10.36
C LEU A 214 6.22 -0.78 10.89
N ASN A 215 6.40 -0.01 11.96
CA ASN A 215 5.32 0.71 12.62
C ASN A 215 5.13 2.10 11.99
N LEU A 216 3.89 2.45 11.68
CA LEU A 216 3.51 3.69 11.02
C LEU A 216 2.40 4.41 11.81
N ILE A 217 2.50 5.73 11.87
CA ILE A 217 1.41 6.63 12.27
C ILE A 217 0.99 7.44 11.06
N VAL A 218 -0.29 7.36 10.69
CA VAL A 218 -0.82 8.03 9.49
C VAL A 218 -1.73 9.19 9.90
N LYS A 219 -1.38 10.39 9.44
CA LYS A 219 -2.24 11.58 9.55
C LYS A 219 -2.60 12.10 8.18
N GLY A 220 -3.84 12.54 8.01
CA GLY A 220 -4.29 13.11 6.74
C GLY A 220 -5.27 14.24 6.93
N ASP A 221 -5.57 14.95 5.85
CA ASP A 221 -6.49 16.08 5.84
C ASP A 221 -7.95 15.62 5.98
N VAL A 222 -8.33 14.59 5.22
CA VAL A 222 -9.66 13.96 5.21
C VAL A 222 -9.59 12.51 5.69
N ASP A 223 -10.66 12.04 6.33
CA ASP A 223 -10.75 10.68 6.89
C ASP A 223 -10.62 9.60 5.80
N GLY A 224 -11.32 9.76 4.67
CA GLY A 224 -11.28 8.77 3.57
C GLY A 224 -9.90 8.55 2.97
N SER A 225 -9.08 9.61 2.87
CA SER A 225 -7.69 9.49 2.39
C SER A 225 -6.80 8.76 3.40
N VAL A 226 -6.99 9.02 4.69
CA VAL A 226 -6.26 8.33 5.76
C VAL A 226 -6.56 6.84 5.74
N GLU A 227 -7.83 6.48 5.58
CA GLU A 227 -8.26 5.08 5.49
C GLU A 227 -7.70 4.39 4.25
N ALA A 228 -7.89 4.97 3.06
CA ALA A 228 -7.39 4.40 1.82
C ALA A 228 -5.85 4.24 1.81
N LEU A 229 -5.12 5.23 2.35
CA LEU A 229 -3.67 5.15 2.47
C LEU A 229 -3.25 4.07 3.46
N SER A 230 -3.88 4.02 4.65
CA SER A 230 -3.56 3.02 5.68
C SER A 230 -3.76 1.60 5.16
N ASP A 231 -4.89 1.33 4.50
CA ASP A 231 -5.17 0.01 3.93
C ASP A 231 -4.18 -0.38 2.83
N SER A 232 -3.77 0.59 2.00
CA SER A 232 -2.78 0.37 0.96
C SER A 232 -1.40 0.06 1.54
N LEU A 233 -1.01 0.74 2.63
CA LEU A 233 0.25 0.49 3.33
C LEU A 233 0.27 -0.87 4.02
N ILE A 234 -0.82 -1.27 4.68
CA ILE A 234 -0.94 -2.58 5.34
C ILE A 234 -0.81 -3.71 4.30
N LYS A 235 -1.39 -3.54 3.10
CA LYS A 235 -1.29 -4.50 1.98
C LYS A 235 0.14 -4.71 1.46
N LEU A 236 1.09 -3.84 1.81
CA LEU A 236 2.51 -4.04 1.46
C LEU A 236 3.20 -5.09 2.32
N SER A 237 2.58 -5.53 3.43
CA SER A 237 3.15 -6.53 4.33
C SER A 237 3.52 -7.83 3.61
N THR A 238 4.66 -8.39 3.97
CA THR A 238 5.18 -9.67 3.47
C THR A 238 5.41 -10.65 4.61
N GLU A 239 5.87 -11.87 4.30
CA GLU A 239 6.22 -12.86 5.34
C GLU A 239 7.43 -12.44 6.19
N GLU A 240 8.30 -11.58 5.65
CA GLU A 240 9.52 -11.10 6.32
C GLU A 240 9.33 -9.75 7.01
N ILE A 241 8.47 -8.87 6.46
CA ILE A 241 8.21 -7.54 7.02
C ILE A 241 6.71 -7.31 7.19
N GLN A 242 6.27 -7.12 8.43
CA GLN A 242 4.88 -6.74 8.74
C GLN A 242 4.75 -5.22 8.88
N VAL A 243 3.88 -4.59 8.08
CA VAL A 243 3.56 -3.16 8.19
C VAL A 243 2.37 -2.97 9.11
N ASN A 244 2.57 -2.22 10.20
CA ASN A 244 1.54 -1.96 11.21
C ASN A 244 1.20 -0.47 11.25
N VAL A 245 -0.07 -0.13 11.05
CA VAL A 245 -0.55 1.25 11.29
C VAL A 245 -1.05 1.33 12.73
N ILE A 246 -0.23 1.89 13.63
CA ILE A 246 -0.51 1.98 15.07
C ILE A 246 -1.62 2.99 15.36
N HIS A 247 -1.57 4.12 14.66
CA HIS A 247 -2.54 5.19 14.83
C HIS A 247 -2.84 5.84 13.50
N LYS A 248 -4.13 5.99 13.20
CA LYS A 248 -4.63 6.73 12.04
C LYS A 248 -5.62 7.80 12.52
N ALA A 249 -5.46 9.03 12.05
CA ALA A 249 -6.33 10.14 12.47
C ALA A 249 -6.28 11.31 11.48
N VAL A 250 -7.30 12.18 11.55
CA VAL A 250 -7.37 13.39 10.71
C VAL A 250 -6.77 14.61 11.40
N GLY A 251 -6.24 15.51 10.58
CA GLY A 251 -5.74 16.82 10.98
C GLY A 251 -4.22 16.91 11.12
N GLN A 252 -3.79 18.06 11.67
CA GLN A 252 -2.38 18.42 11.82
C GLN A 252 -1.62 17.40 12.70
N ILE A 253 -0.37 17.09 12.35
CA ILE A 253 0.50 16.26 13.21
C ILE A 253 0.83 17.04 14.48
N SER A 254 0.52 16.43 15.62
CA SER A 254 0.60 17.00 16.97
C SER A 254 1.75 16.41 17.78
N GLU A 255 2.06 17.02 18.93
CA GLU A 255 3.12 16.54 19.84
C GLU A 255 2.81 15.14 20.38
N SER A 256 1.54 14.83 20.64
CA SER A 256 1.13 13.50 21.10
C SER A 256 1.40 12.41 20.06
N ASP A 257 1.31 12.73 18.78
CA ASP A 257 1.61 11.78 17.71
C ASP A 257 3.11 11.47 17.68
N ILE A 258 3.96 12.48 17.90
CA ILE A 258 5.42 12.30 17.98
C ILE A 258 5.81 11.50 19.22
N MET A 259 5.16 11.74 20.36
CA MET A 259 5.38 10.95 21.57
C MET A 259 4.98 9.49 21.39
N LEU A 260 3.84 9.24 20.72
CA LEU A 260 3.40 7.88 20.40
C LEU A 260 4.38 7.19 19.43
N ALA A 261 4.88 7.93 18.44
CA ALA A 261 5.88 7.44 17.50
C ALA A 261 7.18 7.05 18.20
N SER A 262 7.65 7.89 19.12
CA SER A 262 8.85 7.61 19.94
C SER A 262 8.67 6.39 20.83
N ALA A 263 7.51 6.24 21.48
CA ALA A 263 7.24 5.09 22.35
C ALA A 263 7.09 3.76 21.58
N SER A 264 6.75 3.81 20.29
CA SER A 264 6.43 2.62 19.48
C SER A 264 7.38 2.39 18.31
N GLU A 265 8.48 3.15 18.25
CA GLU A 265 9.46 3.14 17.16
C GLU A 265 8.80 3.27 15.77
N ALA A 266 7.85 4.19 15.65
CA ALA A 266 7.04 4.37 14.45
C ALA A 266 7.47 5.57 13.60
N ILE A 267 7.31 5.45 12.28
CA ILE A 267 7.49 6.57 11.33
C ILE A 267 6.16 7.32 11.20
N VAL A 268 6.21 8.66 11.17
CA VAL A 268 5.02 9.49 10.99
C VAL A 268 4.84 9.84 9.52
N VAL A 269 3.71 9.44 8.95
CA VAL A 269 3.31 9.71 7.56
C VAL A 269 2.18 10.74 7.54
N GLY A 270 2.44 11.91 6.96
CA GLY A 270 1.45 12.98 6.78
C GLY A 270 1.00 13.09 5.33
N PHE A 271 -0.30 12.91 5.07
CA PHE A 271 -0.91 13.10 3.75
C PHE A 271 -1.66 14.43 3.68
N GLN A 272 -1.18 15.36 2.85
CA GLN A 272 -1.75 16.70 2.68
C GLN A 272 -1.86 17.52 3.98
N VAL A 273 -1.15 17.10 5.03
CA VAL A 273 -1.05 17.77 6.33
C VAL A 273 0.40 18.14 6.64
N ARG A 274 0.58 19.06 7.59
CA ARG A 274 1.91 19.48 8.08
C ARG A 274 2.00 19.28 9.58
N PRO A 275 3.19 19.13 10.17
CA PRO A 275 3.34 19.14 11.62
C PRO A 275 3.16 20.53 12.21
N SER A 276 2.73 20.58 13.47
CA SER A 276 2.77 21.79 14.27
C SER A 276 4.23 22.20 14.54
N VAL A 277 4.44 23.49 14.87
CA VAL A 277 5.80 24.00 15.15
C VAL A 277 6.45 23.24 16.31
N ASN A 278 5.68 22.93 17.34
CA ASN A 278 6.17 22.18 18.49
C ASN A 278 6.39 20.71 18.15
N ALA A 279 5.48 20.08 17.38
CA ALA A 279 5.66 18.70 16.94
C ALA A 279 6.93 18.53 16.11
N ARG A 280 7.24 19.47 15.21
CA ARG A 280 8.50 19.46 14.44
C ARG A 280 9.73 19.53 15.35
N LYS A 281 9.75 20.47 16.30
CA LYS A 281 10.86 20.60 17.25
C LYS A 281 11.04 19.34 18.11
N LEU A 282 9.93 18.74 18.53
CA LEU A 282 9.95 17.50 19.30
C LEU A 282 10.47 16.32 18.46
N ALA A 283 10.05 16.23 17.19
CA ALA A 283 10.52 15.18 16.30
C ALA A 283 12.03 15.29 16.02
N GLU A 284 12.56 16.50 15.84
CA GLU A 284 14.01 16.71 15.70
C GLU A 284 14.77 16.29 16.96
N LYS A 285 14.22 16.56 18.15
CA LYS A 285 14.83 16.22 19.44
C LYS A 285 14.83 14.72 19.70
N GLU A 286 13.70 14.07 19.45
CA GLU A 286 13.49 12.63 19.69
C GLU A 286 13.91 11.78 18.46
N GLN A 287 14.46 12.41 17.41
CA GLN A 287 14.92 11.79 16.16
C GLN A 287 13.84 10.95 15.45
N ILE A 288 12.60 11.45 15.46
CA ILE A 288 11.47 10.81 14.79
C ILE A 288 11.33 11.32 13.36
N ASP A 289 11.29 10.38 12.42
CA ASP A 289 11.11 10.69 11.00
C ASP A 289 9.65 11.08 10.70
N ILE A 290 9.48 12.28 10.12
CA ILE A 290 8.20 12.75 9.59
C ILE A 290 8.30 12.82 8.07
N ARG A 291 7.50 12.02 7.37
CA ARG A 291 7.40 12.01 5.91
C ARG A 291 6.09 12.64 5.47
N LEU A 292 6.16 13.60 4.56
CA LEU A 292 5.00 14.36 4.09
C LEU A 292 4.76 14.11 2.60
N TYR A 293 3.53 13.81 2.26
CA TYR A 293 3.12 13.45 0.90
C TYR A 293 1.90 14.22 0.45
N SER A 294 1.83 14.47 -0.85
CA SER A 294 0.62 14.98 -1.52
C SER A 294 0.03 13.96 -2.51
N ILE A 295 0.77 12.88 -2.80
CA ILE A 295 0.38 11.84 -3.75
C ILE A 295 0.51 10.49 -3.06
N ILE A 296 -0.55 9.68 -3.08
CA ILE A 296 -0.62 8.38 -2.39
C ILE A 296 0.46 7.42 -2.92
N TYR A 297 0.69 7.41 -4.23
CA TYR A 297 1.69 6.54 -4.85
C TYR A 297 3.12 6.85 -4.40
N ASP A 298 3.44 8.11 -4.13
CA ASP A 298 4.78 8.50 -3.65
C ASP A 298 5.00 7.94 -2.24
N ALA A 299 3.98 8.04 -1.37
CA ALA A 299 4.01 7.46 -0.03
C ALA A 299 4.20 5.94 -0.08
N ILE A 300 3.41 5.25 -0.92
CA ILE A 300 3.51 3.80 -1.10
C ILE A 300 4.89 3.39 -1.59
N ASN A 301 5.43 4.09 -2.59
CA ASN A 301 6.72 3.76 -3.19
C ASN A 301 7.88 3.98 -2.21
N GLU A 302 7.87 5.07 -1.43
CA GLU A 302 8.93 5.34 -0.47
C GLU A 302 8.89 4.35 0.70
N ILE A 303 7.70 4.00 1.21
CA ILE A 303 7.58 2.95 2.23
C ILE A 303 8.03 1.59 1.67
N LYS A 304 7.67 1.25 0.44
CA LYS A 304 8.16 0.04 -0.22
C LYS A 304 9.69 0.04 -0.35
N ALA A 305 10.30 1.18 -0.70
CA ALA A 305 11.76 1.31 -0.77
C ALA A 305 12.41 1.19 0.61
N ALA A 306 11.81 1.76 1.66
CA ALA A 306 12.28 1.59 3.03
C ALA A 306 12.23 0.12 3.47
N MET A 307 11.15 -0.60 3.14
CA MET A 307 11.04 -2.03 3.38
C MET A 307 12.12 -2.82 2.61
N GLN A 308 12.46 -2.45 1.38
CA GLN A 308 13.57 -3.09 0.65
C GLN A 308 14.92 -2.89 1.36
N GLY A 309 15.16 -1.71 1.95
CA GLY A 309 16.36 -1.45 2.74
C GLY A 309 16.44 -2.24 4.06
N MET A 310 15.29 -2.71 4.57
CA MET A 310 15.21 -3.57 5.75
C MET A 310 15.47 -5.05 5.43
N LEU A 311 15.35 -5.46 4.17
CA LEU A 311 15.59 -6.84 3.76
C LEU A 311 17.09 -7.18 3.80
N SER A 312 17.42 -8.33 4.39
CA SER A 312 18.76 -8.87 4.30
C SER A 312 19.09 -9.23 2.83
N PRO A 313 20.31 -8.90 2.34
CA PRO A 313 20.70 -9.27 0.98
C PRO A 313 20.72 -10.79 0.81
N GLU A 314 20.35 -11.25 -0.38
CA GLU A 314 20.42 -12.66 -0.75
C GLU A 314 21.85 -12.99 -1.21
N ILE A 315 22.45 -14.01 -0.62
CA ILE A 315 23.79 -14.46 -1.01
C ILE A 315 23.62 -15.35 -2.25
N LYS A 316 24.11 -14.89 -3.40
CA LYS A 316 24.17 -15.70 -4.62
C LYS A 316 25.60 -16.13 -4.89
N GLU A 317 25.75 -17.40 -5.28
CA GLU A 317 27.02 -17.91 -5.77
C GLU A 317 27.18 -17.54 -7.24
N GLU A 318 28.24 -16.80 -7.56
CA GLU A 318 28.65 -16.50 -8.93
C GLU A 318 29.88 -17.34 -9.28
N ILE A 319 29.79 -18.13 -10.35
CA ILE A 319 30.90 -18.94 -10.83
C ILE A 319 31.90 -18.01 -11.54
N VAL A 320 33.14 -18.02 -11.07
CA VAL A 320 34.22 -17.15 -11.56
C VAL A 320 35.13 -17.88 -12.56
N GLY A 321 35.22 -19.20 -12.48
CA GLY A 321 35.94 -20.00 -13.46
C GLY A 321 36.00 -21.48 -13.14
N THR A 322 36.39 -22.27 -14.14
CA THR A 322 36.44 -23.73 -14.05
C THR A 322 37.78 -24.23 -14.59
N ALA A 323 38.42 -25.11 -13.85
CA ALA A 323 39.66 -25.78 -14.23
C ALA A 323 39.49 -27.30 -14.28
N GLU A 324 40.14 -27.95 -15.23
CA GLU A 324 40.12 -29.41 -15.37
C GLU A 324 41.44 -29.99 -14.88
N VAL A 325 41.38 -31.03 -14.06
CA VAL A 325 42.55 -31.71 -13.51
C VAL A 325 43.09 -32.70 -14.54
N LEU A 326 44.30 -32.45 -15.02
CA LEU A 326 45.00 -33.29 -15.99
C LEU A 326 45.96 -34.28 -15.31
N GLU A 327 46.61 -33.85 -14.23
CA GLU A 327 47.57 -34.66 -13.49
C GLU A 327 47.46 -34.40 -11.99
N SER A 328 47.78 -35.39 -11.17
CA SER A 328 47.79 -35.27 -9.70
C SER A 328 49.13 -35.71 -9.14
N PHE A 329 49.75 -34.88 -8.31
CA PHE A 329 51.02 -35.14 -7.64
C PHE A 329 50.82 -35.22 -6.13
N LYS A 330 51.49 -36.14 -5.46
CA LYS A 330 51.43 -36.27 -4.01
C LYS A 330 52.73 -35.75 -3.38
N ILE A 331 52.65 -34.68 -2.61
CA ILE A 331 53.81 -34.04 -1.96
C ILE A 331 53.69 -34.21 -0.45
N THR A 332 54.70 -34.83 0.18
CA THR A 332 54.67 -35.28 1.59
C THR A 332 54.37 -34.16 2.60
N LYS A 333 54.67 -32.90 2.29
CA LYS A 333 54.45 -31.73 3.18
C LYS A 333 53.24 -30.86 2.83
N VAL A 334 52.68 -30.99 1.63
CA VAL A 334 51.64 -30.08 1.10
C VAL A 334 50.32 -30.82 0.82
N GLY A 335 50.37 -32.15 0.66
CA GLY A 335 49.22 -32.95 0.26
C GLY A 335 49.19 -33.22 -1.24
N THR A 336 47.99 -33.45 -1.78
CA THR A 336 47.78 -33.67 -3.21
C THR A 336 47.74 -32.32 -3.95
N VAL A 337 48.59 -32.16 -4.96
CA VAL A 337 48.62 -30.99 -5.85
C VAL A 337 48.08 -31.43 -7.21
N ALA A 338 47.07 -30.74 -7.69
CA ALA A 338 46.45 -30.98 -8.97
C ALA A 338 47.07 -30.06 -10.04
N GLY A 339 47.68 -30.67 -11.07
CA GLY A 339 48.04 -29.98 -12.31
C GLY A 339 46.78 -29.83 -13.16
N CYS A 340 46.35 -28.59 -13.34
CA CYS A 340 45.08 -28.24 -13.95
C CYS A 340 45.27 -27.29 -15.14
N ILE A 341 44.32 -27.31 -16.06
CA ILE A 341 44.17 -26.28 -17.09
C ILE A 341 42.87 -25.51 -16.86
N VAL A 342 42.93 -24.18 -16.85
CA VAL A 342 41.73 -23.35 -16.72
C VAL A 342 40.97 -23.39 -18.04
N ARG A 343 39.77 -23.96 -18.03
CA ARG A 343 38.89 -24.11 -19.20
C ARG A 343 38.01 -22.90 -19.43
N ASP A 344 37.54 -22.30 -18.34
CA ASP A 344 36.67 -21.13 -18.40
C ASP A 344 36.94 -20.15 -17.25
N GLY A 345 36.71 -18.87 -17.51
CA GLY A 345 36.89 -17.80 -16.53
C GLY A 345 38.31 -17.68 -15.97
N LYS A 346 38.40 -17.52 -14.64
CA LYS A 346 39.68 -17.44 -13.91
C LYS A 346 39.61 -18.14 -12.56
N ILE A 347 40.72 -18.74 -12.15
CA ILE A 347 40.89 -19.29 -10.80
C ILE A 347 41.67 -18.28 -9.97
N SER A 348 41.11 -17.86 -8.83
CA SER A 348 41.74 -16.92 -7.91
C SER A 348 41.94 -17.58 -6.55
N ARG A 349 43.09 -17.31 -5.91
CA ARG A 349 43.48 -17.92 -4.64
C ARG A 349 42.52 -17.57 -3.49
N ASN A 350 41.84 -16.44 -3.56
CA ASN A 350 40.97 -15.94 -2.48
C ASN A 350 39.52 -16.41 -2.58
N LEU A 351 39.19 -17.25 -3.57
CA LEU A 351 37.82 -17.71 -3.81
C LEU A 351 37.60 -19.12 -3.28
N LYS A 352 36.34 -19.44 -2.96
CA LYS A 352 35.92 -20.80 -2.66
C LYS A 352 35.96 -21.64 -3.93
N VAL A 353 36.25 -22.92 -3.76
CA VAL A 353 36.28 -23.90 -4.85
C VAL A 353 35.47 -25.12 -4.50
N ARG A 354 34.88 -25.75 -5.52
CA ARG A 354 34.25 -27.05 -5.42
C ARG A 354 34.86 -28.02 -6.41
N VAL A 355 35.05 -29.27 -5.97
CA VAL A 355 35.53 -30.37 -6.79
C VAL A 355 34.33 -31.14 -7.30
N ILE A 356 34.26 -31.32 -8.61
CA ILE A 356 33.16 -31.96 -9.32
C ILE A 356 33.74 -33.16 -10.07
N ARG A 357 33.16 -34.34 -9.87
CA ARG A 357 33.52 -35.58 -10.58
C ARG A 357 32.25 -36.18 -11.16
N ASP A 358 32.25 -36.47 -12.44
CA ASP A 358 31.09 -37.02 -13.16
C ASP A 358 29.79 -36.21 -12.94
N GLY A 359 29.92 -34.87 -12.78
CA GLY A 359 28.81 -33.95 -12.55
C GLY A 359 28.33 -33.85 -11.09
N ILE A 360 28.97 -34.55 -10.15
CA ILE A 360 28.61 -34.53 -8.72
C ILE A 360 29.66 -33.76 -7.91
N VAL A 361 29.21 -32.84 -7.05
CA VAL A 361 30.09 -32.12 -6.12
C VAL A 361 30.59 -33.08 -5.04
N ILE A 362 31.90 -33.33 -5.03
CA ILE A 362 32.57 -34.20 -4.05
C ILE A 362 32.96 -33.41 -2.80
N TYR A 363 33.44 -32.18 -2.99
CA TYR A 363 33.97 -31.37 -1.90
C TYR A 363 33.84 -29.89 -2.22
N THR A 364 33.55 -29.09 -1.18
CA THR A 364 33.55 -27.63 -1.25
C THR A 364 34.48 -27.10 -0.16
N GLY A 365 35.39 -26.21 -0.51
CA GLY A 365 36.35 -25.64 0.44
C GLY A 365 37.13 -24.45 -0.12
N ASN A 366 38.18 -24.08 0.59
CA ASN A 366 39.06 -22.98 0.18
C ASN A 366 40.27 -23.50 -0.61
N LEU A 367 40.79 -22.67 -1.50
CA LEU A 367 42.00 -22.98 -2.25
C LEU A 367 43.24 -22.72 -1.38
N GLY A 368 44.03 -23.76 -1.09
CA GLY A 368 45.21 -23.66 -0.21
C GLY A 368 46.41 -22.99 -0.89
N SER A 369 46.69 -23.38 -2.13
CA SER A 369 47.76 -22.75 -2.93
C SER A 369 47.43 -22.72 -4.40
N LEU A 370 47.83 -21.66 -5.07
CA LEU A 370 47.77 -21.50 -6.52
C LEU A 370 49.16 -21.15 -7.04
N LYS A 371 49.71 -22.02 -7.88
CA LYS A 371 51.04 -21.86 -8.44
C LYS A 371 51.01 -21.99 -9.95
N ARG A 372 51.88 -21.25 -10.61
CA ARG A 372 52.21 -21.49 -12.02
C ARG A 372 53.69 -21.79 -12.10
N PHE A 373 54.03 -22.98 -12.60
CA PHE A 373 55.38 -23.54 -12.52
C PHE A 373 55.88 -23.61 -11.06
N LYS A 374 56.76 -22.69 -10.65
CA LYS A 374 57.33 -22.64 -9.30
C LYS A 374 56.92 -21.39 -8.51
N GLU A 375 56.17 -20.48 -9.13
CA GLU A 375 55.80 -19.19 -8.53
C GLU A 375 54.37 -19.21 -8.00
N ASP A 376 54.18 -18.66 -6.79
CA ASP A 376 52.86 -18.40 -6.23
C ASP A 376 52.20 -17.24 -6.96
N ILE A 377 51.02 -17.48 -7.53
CA ILE A 377 50.28 -16.48 -8.30
C ILE A 377 48.92 -16.23 -7.67
N ARG A 378 48.40 -15.00 -7.83
CA ARG A 378 47.10 -14.61 -7.27
C ARG A 378 45.93 -15.14 -8.09
N GLU A 379 46.04 -15.09 -9.41
CA GLU A 379 45.01 -15.55 -10.33
C GLU A 379 45.61 -16.20 -11.58
N VAL A 380 44.88 -17.15 -12.15
CA VAL A 380 45.21 -17.82 -13.43
C VAL A 380 44.00 -17.72 -14.35
N LYS A 381 44.22 -17.23 -15.56
CA LYS A 381 43.18 -17.00 -16.57
C LYS A 381 42.99 -18.23 -17.46
N ASN A 382 41.84 -18.28 -18.15
CA ASN A 382 41.51 -19.27 -19.16
C ASN A 382 42.69 -19.54 -20.13
N GLY A 383 42.93 -20.83 -20.42
CA GLY A 383 43.91 -21.31 -21.37
C GLY A 383 45.30 -21.54 -20.79
N TYR A 384 45.53 -21.18 -19.52
CA TYR A 384 46.80 -21.41 -18.85
C TYR A 384 46.76 -22.60 -17.89
N GLU A 385 47.89 -23.30 -17.82
CA GLU A 385 48.14 -24.35 -16.83
C GLU A 385 48.49 -23.76 -15.46
N CYS A 386 48.02 -24.42 -14.41
CA CYS A 386 48.32 -24.11 -13.03
C CYS A 386 48.40 -25.35 -12.16
N GLY A 387 49.15 -25.26 -11.07
CA GLY A 387 49.14 -26.22 -9.98
C GLY A 387 48.32 -25.65 -8.83
N LEU A 388 47.34 -26.40 -8.33
CA LEU A 388 46.54 -25.99 -7.19
C LEU A 388 46.42 -27.08 -6.14
N ASN A 389 46.18 -26.68 -4.90
CA ASN A 389 45.87 -27.56 -3.78
C ASN A 389 44.65 -27.00 -3.05
N ILE A 390 43.82 -27.88 -2.49
CA ILE A 390 42.60 -27.52 -1.77
C ILE A 390 42.81 -27.80 -0.29
N GLU A 391 42.46 -26.84 0.56
CA GLU A 391 42.63 -26.99 2.00
C GLU A 391 41.80 -28.16 2.53
N ASN A 392 42.43 -28.99 3.36
CA ASN A 392 41.85 -30.16 4.02
C ASN A 392 41.27 -31.22 3.06
N PHE A 393 41.63 -31.18 1.76
CA PHE A 393 41.16 -32.16 0.78
C PHE A 393 42.30 -32.70 -0.09
N ASN A 394 42.44 -34.03 -0.12
CA ASN A 394 43.55 -34.71 -0.81
C ASN A 394 43.10 -35.74 -1.87
N ASP A 395 41.81 -36.01 -2.03
CA ASP A 395 41.30 -36.98 -3.02
C ASP A 395 40.95 -36.30 -4.36
N ILE A 396 41.93 -35.59 -4.93
CA ILE A 396 41.80 -35.01 -6.28
C ILE A 396 42.28 -36.03 -7.31
N LYS A 397 41.45 -36.32 -8.32
CA LYS A 397 41.75 -37.28 -9.39
C LYS A 397 41.80 -36.60 -10.75
N VAL A 398 42.50 -37.25 -11.67
CA VAL A 398 42.53 -36.85 -13.08
C VAL A 398 41.13 -36.98 -13.65
N GLY A 399 40.68 -35.94 -14.36
CA GLY A 399 39.31 -35.82 -14.90
C GLY A 399 38.34 -35.08 -13.98
N ASP A 400 38.74 -34.69 -12.75
CA ASP A 400 37.92 -33.83 -11.90
C ASP A 400 37.88 -32.40 -12.46
N TYR A 401 36.73 -31.73 -12.29
CA TYR A 401 36.58 -30.30 -12.54
C TYR A 401 36.60 -29.53 -11.21
N ILE A 402 37.32 -28.42 -11.20
CA ILE A 402 37.43 -27.52 -10.06
C ILE A 402 36.77 -26.21 -10.45
N GLU A 403 35.63 -25.94 -9.84
CA GLU A 403 34.84 -24.75 -10.09
C GLU A 403 35.08 -23.74 -8.96
N SER A 404 35.56 -22.55 -9.31
CA SER A 404 35.76 -21.43 -8.40
C SER A 404 34.52 -20.55 -8.43
N PHE A 405 34.02 -20.21 -7.24
CA PHE A 405 32.85 -19.34 -7.10
C PHE A 405 33.08 -18.29 -6.00
N GLN A 406 32.35 -17.19 -6.10
CA GLN A 406 32.30 -16.14 -5.10
C GLN A 406 30.87 -15.95 -4.61
N GLU A 407 30.72 -15.64 -3.34
CA GLU A 407 29.44 -15.25 -2.75
C GLU A 407 29.26 -13.75 -2.95
N VAL A 408 28.24 -13.35 -3.71
CA VAL A 408 27.87 -11.94 -3.94
C VAL A 408 26.56 -11.66 -3.22
N GLU A 409 26.57 -10.62 -2.39
CA GLU A 409 25.35 -10.08 -1.78
C GLU A 409 24.54 -9.33 -2.83
N VAL A 410 23.34 -9.82 -3.11
CA VAL A 410 22.39 -9.18 -4.03
C VAL A 410 21.23 -8.61 -3.22
N ALA A 411 20.99 -7.30 -3.34
CA ALA A 411 19.86 -6.65 -2.69
C ALA A 411 18.53 -7.26 -3.15
N LYS A 412 17.71 -7.68 -2.19
CA LYS A 412 16.41 -8.31 -2.45
C LYS A 412 15.39 -7.24 -2.85
N GLN A 413 14.63 -7.48 -3.92
CA GLN A 413 13.57 -6.57 -4.37
C GLN A 413 12.19 -7.13 -3.98
N LEU A 414 11.37 -6.24 -3.39
CA LEU A 414 9.96 -6.46 -3.06
C LEU A 414 9.03 -6.41 -4.27
#